data_AF-A0A5E4QMF1-F1
#
_entry.id   AF-A0A5E4QMF1-F1
#
_cell.length_a   1.000
_cell.length_b   1.000
_cell.length_c   1.000
_cell.angle_alpha   90.00
_cell.angle_beta   90.00
_cell.angle_gamma   90.00
#
_symmetry.space_group_name_H-M   'P 1'
#
loop_
_entity.id
_entity.type
_entity.pdbx_description
1 polymer ?
#
loop_
_entity_poly.entity_id
_entity_poly.type
_entity_poly.pdbx_seq_one_letter_code
_entity_poly.pdbx_strand_id
1 'polypeptide(L)'
;MSWFSYTLAVLVACISYMAYQKYVNVHTSIIKKPDKRYDYIIVGAGTAGCVLAARLSEDPTVKVLLLEAGGHMGYFTRVPLTSTAAQQGPNDWSVHARPQKYSSFGMFAQTPIIPRGKGLGGSGQINFLLHGFGLSEDYSRWAQLGFDGWTLKDLKPYFNKAFGTMESEFDSPCLATGLYTNASQANRFR
;
A
#
# COMPACT_ATOMS: atom_id res chain seq x y z
N MET A 1 23.36 27.23 26.30
CA MET A 1 23.19 25.75 26.37
C MET A 1 24.37 25.13 25.64
N SER A 2 25.14 24.27 26.32
CA SER A 2 26.48 23.88 25.88
C SER A 2 26.43 22.89 24.71
N TRP A 3 27.41 23.00 23.80
CA TRP A 3 27.69 22.06 22.71
C TRP A 3 27.58 20.59 23.16
N PHE A 4 28.06 20.31 24.37
CA PHE A 4 28.02 18.98 24.99
C PHE A 4 26.59 18.40 25.10
N SER A 5 25.60 19.23 25.50
CA SER A 5 24.21 18.80 25.62
C SER A 5 23.60 18.42 24.26
N TYR A 6 23.93 19.17 23.21
CA TYR A 6 23.47 18.86 21.85
C TYR A 6 24.12 17.59 21.32
N THR A 7 25.43 17.42 21.50
CA THR A 7 26.14 16.20 21.08
C THR A 7 25.64 14.95 21.81
N LEU A 8 25.36 15.07 23.12
CA LEU A 8 24.82 13.97 23.90
C LEU A 8 23.40 13.62 23.47
N ALA A 9 22.54 14.62 23.21
CA ALA A 9 21.18 14.40 22.73
C ALA A 9 21.17 13.70 21.36
N VAL A 10 22.03 14.13 20.43
CA VAL A 10 22.16 13.48 19.12
C VAL A 10 22.66 12.04 19.25
N LEU A 11 23.69 11.79 20.08
CA LEU A 11 24.19 10.44 20.33
C LEU A 11 23.12 9.52 20.93
N VAL A 12 22.36 9.99 21.91
CA VAL A 12 21.25 9.23 22.51
C VAL A 12 20.17 8.94 21.46
N ALA A 13 19.82 9.92 20.62
CA ALA A 13 18.86 9.72 19.54
C ALA A 13 19.36 8.69 18.52
N CYS A 14 20.63 8.77 18.10
CA CYS A 14 21.24 7.81 17.17
C CYS A 14 21.30 6.39 17.77
N ILE A 15 21.74 6.23 19.01
CA ILE A 15 21.82 4.93 19.70
C ILE A 15 20.41 4.35 19.89
N SER A 16 19.44 5.17 20.33
CA SER A 16 18.05 4.77 20.47
C SER A 16 17.46 4.32 19.12
N TYR A 17 17.74 5.05 18.05
CA TYR A 17 17.33 4.68 16.70
C TYR A 17 17.96 3.35 16.26
N MET A 18 19.28 3.17 16.45
CA MET A 18 19.95 1.90 16.13
C MET A 18 19.39 0.72 16.93
N ALA A 19 19.14 0.90 18.23
CA ALA A 19 18.51 -0.11 19.06
C ALA A 19 17.09 -0.43 18.59
N TYR A 20 16.30 0.59 18.28
CA TYR A 20 14.96 0.44 17.71
C TYR A 20 14.99 -0.39 16.43
N GLN A 21 15.87 -0.04 15.47
CA GLN A 21 15.99 -0.77 14.21
C GLN A 21 16.34 -2.26 14.43
N LYS A 22 17.25 -2.55 15.38
CA LYS A 22 17.69 -3.91 15.67
C LYS A 22 16.62 -4.78 16.34
N TYR A 23 15.86 -4.22 17.28
CA TYR A 23 14.94 -5.00 18.11
C TYR A 23 13.49 -4.96 17.63
N VAL A 24 13.10 -3.98 16.81
CA VAL A 24 11.73 -3.85 16.30
C VAL A 24 11.56 -4.45 14.91
N ASN A 25 12.57 -4.44 14.04
CA ASN A 25 12.50 -5.06 12.72
C ASN A 25 12.94 -6.54 12.71
N VAL A 26 12.67 -7.28 13.79
CA VAL A 26 12.99 -8.72 13.80
C VAL A 26 12.02 -9.44 12.87
N HIS A 27 12.54 -10.26 11.96
CA HIS A 27 11.76 -11.17 11.13
C HIS A 27 11.12 -12.23 12.03
N THR A 28 9.88 -11.98 12.44
CA THR A 28 9.13 -12.92 13.27
C THR A 28 8.28 -13.80 12.37
N SER A 29 8.82 -14.97 12.01
CA SER A 29 7.93 -16.06 11.58
C SER A 29 7.16 -16.55 12.80
N ILE A 30 5.84 -16.48 12.74
CA ILE A 30 4.95 -17.09 13.73
C ILE A 30 5.10 -18.63 13.67
N ILE A 31 5.39 -19.16 12.48
CA ILE A 31 5.53 -20.58 12.22
C ILE A 31 7.02 -20.97 12.22
N LYS A 32 7.47 -21.65 13.28
CA LYS A 32 8.86 -22.14 13.41
C LYS A 32 9.15 -23.38 12.55
N LYS A 33 8.12 -24.19 12.31
CA LYS A 33 8.18 -25.41 11.49
C LYS A 33 6.94 -25.45 10.60
N PRO A 34 7.04 -25.06 9.32
CA PRO A 34 5.89 -25.08 8.42
C PRO A 34 5.45 -26.52 8.14
N ASP A 35 4.16 -26.69 7.94
CA ASP A 35 3.60 -27.96 7.47
C ASP A 35 4.12 -28.25 6.06
N LYS A 36 4.15 -29.53 5.67
CA LYS A 36 4.56 -29.92 4.31
C LYS A 36 3.54 -29.54 3.23
N ARG A 37 2.30 -29.23 3.61
CA ARG A 37 1.18 -28.97 2.69
C ARG A 37 0.26 -27.89 3.25
N TYR A 38 -0.22 -27.04 2.34
CA TYR A 38 -1.23 -26.01 2.53
C TYR A 38 -2.15 -26.04 1.32
N ASP A 39 -3.40 -25.63 1.48
CA ASP A 39 -4.34 -25.51 0.37
C ASP A 39 -4.01 -24.29 -0.49
N TYR A 40 -3.57 -23.21 0.16
CA TYR A 40 -3.13 -21.99 -0.51
C TYR A 40 -1.79 -21.50 0.07
N ILE A 41 -0.88 -21.12 -0.82
CA ILE A 41 0.36 -20.42 -0.47
C ILE A 41 0.31 -19.06 -1.14
N ILE A 42 0.28 -18.01 -0.34
CA ILE A 42 0.28 -16.62 -0.79
C ILE A 42 1.68 -16.07 -0.59
N VAL A 43 2.30 -15.60 -1.67
CA VAL A 43 3.65 -15.02 -1.63
C VAL A 43 3.54 -13.50 -1.69
N GLY A 44 3.91 -12.85 -0.59
CA GLY A 44 3.85 -11.41 -0.37
C GLY A 44 2.66 -11.01 0.50
N ALA A 45 2.94 -10.54 1.72
CA ALA A 45 1.95 -10.00 2.65
C ALA A 45 1.72 -8.50 2.42
N GLY A 46 1.54 -8.11 1.16
CA GLY A 46 1.09 -6.76 0.81
C GLY A 46 -0.41 -6.57 0.98
N THR A 47 -0.94 -5.42 0.57
CA THR A 47 -2.37 -5.08 0.68
C THR A 47 -3.29 -6.20 0.14
N ALA A 48 -3.07 -6.67 -1.09
CA ALA A 48 -3.88 -7.74 -1.67
C ALA A 48 -3.62 -9.10 -1.01
N GLY A 49 -2.36 -9.44 -0.72
CA GLY A 49 -1.98 -10.73 -0.13
C GLY A 49 -2.55 -10.94 1.26
N CYS A 50 -2.52 -9.91 2.11
CA CYS A 50 -3.16 -9.94 3.44
C CYS A 50 -4.68 -10.12 3.34
N VAL A 51 -5.35 -9.44 2.39
CA VAL A 51 -6.79 -9.58 2.18
C VAL A 51 -7.13 -10.99 1.70
N LEU A 52 -6.38 -11.53 0.74
CA LEU A 52 -6.57 -12.91 0.26
C LEU A 52 -6.34 -13.93 1.38
N ALA A 53 -5.30 -13.76 2.19
CA ALA A 53 -5.03 -14.66 3.30
C ALA A 53 -6.18 -14.65 4.32
N ALA A 54 -6.65 -13.46 4.72
CA ALA A 54 -7.79 -13.30 5.62
C ALA A 54 -9.06 -13.95 5.03
N ARG A 55 -9.46 -13.50 3.83
CA ARG A 55 -10.16 -14.23 2.76
C ARG A 55 -10.35 -15.73 2.99
N LEU A 56 -9.34 -16.43 2.52
CA LEU A 56 -9.34 -17.88 2.38
C LEU A 56 -9.34 -18.58 3.74
N SER A 57 -8.78 -17.95 4.78
CA SER A 57 -8.75 -18.48 6.14
C SER A 57 -10.06 -18.35 6.91
N GLU A 58 -11.09 -17.66 6.37
CA GLU A 58 -12.43 -17.62 6.97
C GLU A 58 -13.08 -19.01 7.03
N ASP A 59 -12.73 -19.90 6.10
CA ASP A 59 -13.11 -21.31 6.17
C ASP A 59 -12.12 -22.07 7.08
N PRO A 60 -12.58 -22.61 8.23
CA PRO A 60 -11.69 -23.31 9.18
C PRO A 60 -11.14 -24.63 8.64
N THR A 61 -11.65 -25.13 7.52
CA THR A 61 -11.14 -26.35 6.85
C THR A 61 -9.96 -26.06 5.92
N VAL A 62 -9.71 -24.79 5.59
CA VAL A 62 -8.67 -24.37 4.65
C VAL A 62 -7.40 -23.94 5.38
N LYS A 63 -6.26 -24.51 5.00
CA LYS A 63 -4.93 -24.11 5.48
C LYS A 63 -4.26 -23.14 4.52
N VAL A 64 -4.02 -21.92 5.00
CA VAL A 64 -3.34 -20.86 4.24
C VAL A 64 -1.96 -20.59 4.82
N LEU A 65 -0.93 -20.58 3.97
CA LEU A 65 0.39 -20.08 4.30
C LEU A 65 0.60 -18.71 3.64
N LEU A 66 0.88 -17.69 4.44
CA LEU A 66 1.27 -16.36 3.96
C LEU A 66 2.78 -16.18 4.16
N LEU A 67 3.50 -15.97 3.07
CA LEU A 67 4.95 -15.75 3.07
C LEU A 67 5.25 -14.27 2.84
N GLU A 68 6.14 -13.71 3.65
CA GLU A 68 6.60 -12.33 3.52
C GLU A 68 8.12 -12.26 3.70
N ALA A 69 8.78 -11.50 2.84
CA ALA A 69 10.23 -11.34 2.87
C ALA A 69 10.70 -10.31 3.89
N GLY A 70 9.86 -9.34 4.24
CA GLY A 70 10.12 -8.39 5.32
C GLY A 70 9.71 -8.87 6.71
N GLY A 71 9.79 -7.97 7.68
CA GLY A 71 9.39 -8.22 9.07
C GLY A 71 8.06 -7.55 9.44
N HIS A 72 7.82 -7.42 10.74
CA HIS A 72 6.78 -6.52 11.24
C HIS A 72 7.23 -5.07 11.03
N MET A 73 6.37 -4.24 10.45
CA MET A 73 6.68 -2.81 10.29
C MET A 73 6.48 -2.06 11.61
N GLY A 74 7.49 -1.29 12.01
CA GLY A 74 7.53 -0.60 13.29
C GLY A 74 6.50 0.52 13.44
N TYR A 75 6.39 1.07 14.66
CA TYR A 75 5.44 2.13 15.03
C TYR A 75 5.36 3.32 14.07
N PHE A 76 6.48 3.75 13.46
CA PHE A 76 6.47 4.90 12.56
C PHE A 76 5.52 4.70 11.37
N THR A 77 5.43 3.49 10.80
CA THR A 77 4.51 3.24 9.67
C THR A 77 3.03 3.38 10.03
N ARG A 78 2.70 3.52 11.32
CA ARG A 78 1.34 3.78 11.80
C ARG A 78 1.03 5.27 11.94
N VAL A 79 2.03 6.14 11.79
CA VAL A 79 1.88 7.60 11.89
C VAL A 79 1.82 8.17 10.47
N PRO A 80 0.64 8.66 9.99
CA PRO A 80 0.45 9.11 8.61
C PRO A 80 1.48 10.15 8.13
N LEU A 81 1.89 11.05 9.02
CA LEU A 81 2.82 12.14 8.69
C LEU A 81 4.24 11.64 8.35
N THR A 82 4.55 10.37 8.64
CA THR A 82 5.90 9.81 8.48
C THR A 82 6.08 9.02 7.18
N SER A 83 5.07 8.96 6.31
CA SER A 83 5.13 8.17 5.07
C SER A 83 6.29 8.54 4.15
N THR A 84 6.67 9.82 4.08
CA THR A 84 7.88 10.25 3.33
C THR A 84 9.15 9.74 3.99
N ALA A 85 9.25 9.82 5.32
CA ALA A 85 10.41 9.35 6.09
C ALA A 85 10.54 7.81 6.12
N ALA A 86 9.47 7.09 5.80
CA ALA A 86 9.50 5.63 5.66
C ALA A 86 10.16 5.16 4.34
N GLN A 87 10.27 6.03 3.34
CA GLN A 87 10.93 5.74 2.07
C GLN A 87 12.44 5.68 2.25
N GLN A 88 13.10 4.81 1.49
CA GLN A 88 14.54 4.53 1.63
C GLN A 88 14.98 4.00 3.00
N GLY A 89 14.01 3.62 3.84
CA GLY A 89 14.23 3.01 5.13
C GLY A 89 14.37 1.49 5.06
N PRO A 90 14.58 0.82 6.21
CA PRO A 90 14.81 -0.62 6.27
C PRO A 90 13.60 -1.48 5.89
N ASN A 91 12.39 -0.89 5.97
CA ASN A 91 11.13 -1.53 5.57
C ASN A 91 10.71 -1.12 4.14
N ASP A 92 11.63 -0.58 3.35
CA ASP A 92 11.47 -0.27 1.94
C ASP A 92 12.46 -1.10 1.12
N TRP A 93 12.00 -1.70 0.02
CA TRP A 93 12.89 -2.34 -0.96
C TRP A 93 13.75 -1.30 -1.70
N SER A 94 13.29 -0.05 -1.74
CA SER A 94 14.01 1.10 -2.28
C SER A 94 14.54 0.85 -3.68
N VAL A 95 13.70 0.27 -4.53
CA VAL A 95 14.09 -0.08 -5.89
C VAL A 95 14.27 1.20 -6.70
N HIS A 96 15.32 1.25 -7.51
CA HIS A 96 15.59 2.36 -8.41
C HIS A 96 15.24 1.96 -9.83
N ALA A 97 14.60 2.86 -10.57
CA ALA A 97 14.48 2.68 -12.00
C ALA A 97 15.85 2.85 -12.67
N ARG A 98 15.98 2.39 -13.92
CA ARG A 98 17.11 2.77 -14.79
C ARG A 98 17.06 4.27 -15.12
N PRO A 99 18.17 4.88 -15.57
CA PRO A 99 18.15 6.26 -16.04
C PRO A 99 17.05 6.49 -17.08
N GLN A 100 16.24 7.55 -16.90
CA GLN A 100 15.09 7.84 -17.76
C GLN A 100 15.46 8.83 -18.86
N LYS A 101 15.10 8.52 -20.12
CA LYS A 101 15.44 9.37 -21.27
C LYS A 101 14.72 10.73 -21.27
N TYR A 102 13.53 10.79 -20.68
CA TYR A 102 12.63 11.96 -20.79
C TYR A 102 12.12 12.47 -19.42
N SER A 103 12.67 12.00 -18.31
CA SER A 103 12.22 12.39 -16.97
C SER A 103 13.35 12.28 -15.94
N SER A 104 13.07 12.63 -14.68
CA SER A 104 13.98 12.43 -13.54
C SER A 104 15.33 13.17 -13.63
N PHE A 105 15.45 14.22 -14.45
CA PHE A 105 16.67 15.03 -14.59
C PHE A 105 17.16 15.67 -13.27
N GLY A 106 16.26 15.88 -12.30
CA GLY A 106 16.59 16.39 -10.97
C GLY A 106 16.95 15.32 -9.93
N MET A 107 16.96 14.03 -10.31
CA MET A 107 17.29 12.92 -9.40
C MET A 107 18.76 12.55 -9.56
N PHE A 108 19.38 12.03 -8.48
CA PHE A 108 20.74 11.50 -8.56
C PHE A 108 20.83 10.41 -9.64
N ALA A 109 21.84 10.52 -10.50
CA ALA A 109 22.05 9.64 -11.66
C ALA A 109 20.83 9.48 -12.61
N GLN A 110 19.86 10.41 -12.57
CA GLN A 110 18.60 10.32 -13.32
C GLN A 110 17.77 9.05 -13.03
N THR A 111 17.98 8.43 -11.87
CA THR A 111 17.32 7.18 -11.45
C THR A 111 16.30 7.48 -10.35
N PRO A 112 15.00 7.59 -10.66
CA PRO A 112 13.99 7.80 -9.64
C PRO A 112 13.89 6.58 -8.71
N ILE A 113 13.67 6.87 -7.43
CA ILE A 113 13.35 5.88 -6.41
C ILE A 113 11.88 5.48 -6.54
N ILE A 114 11.59 4.19 -6.42
CA ILE A 114 10.23 3.65 -6.36
C ILE A 114 10.10 2.97 -4.99
N PRO A 115 9.51 3.65 -3.99
CA PRO A 115 9.31 3.06 -2.67
C PRO A 115 8.36 1.86 -2.77
N ARG A 116 8.78 0.72 -2.21
CA ARG A 116 8.00 -0.52 -2.14
C ARG A 116 8.17 -1.11 -0.75
N GLY A 117 7.08 -1.15 0.03
CA GLY A 117 7.13 -1.68 1.39
C GLY A 117 7.58 -3.15 1.43
N LYS A 118 8.53 -3.44 2.32
CA LYS A 118 9.14 -4.74 2.59
C LYS A 118 8.76 -5.20 4.00
N GLY A 119 7.66 -5.91 4.13
CA GLY A 119 7.12 -6.34 5.42
C GLY A 119 5.60 -6.53 5.39
N LEU A 120 5.04 -6.98 6.51
CA LEU A 120 3.60 -7.21 6.65
C LEU A 120 2.80 -5.92 6.39
N GLY A 121 1.82 -6.00 5.50
CA GLY A 121 1.05 -4.87 4.95
C GLY A 121 1.67 -4.26 3.68
N GLY A 122 2.93 -4.57 3.39
CA GLY A 122 3.65 -4.15 2.20
C GLY A 122 3.64 -2.64 1.99
N SER A 123 3.41 -2.21 0.75
CA SER A 123 3.39 -0.77 0.41
C SER A 123 2.25 0.00 1.06
N GLY A 124 1.19 -0.69 1.53
CA GLY A 124 0.10 -0.05 2.27
C GLY A 124 0.54 0.59 3.59
N GLN A 125 1.64 0.13 4.18
CA GLN A 125 2.19 0.68 5.43
C GLN A 125 3.10 1.89 5.23
N ILE A 126 3.57 2.13 4.00
CA ILE A 126 4.47 3.24 3.68
C ILE A 126 3.84 4.22 2.67
N ASN A 127 2.54 4.08 2.39
CA ASN A 127 1.82 4.95 1.48
C ASN A 127 1.32 6.22 2.19
N PHE A 128 0.68 7.11 1.43
CA PHE A 128 0.15 8.38 1.94
C PHE A 128 -1.29 8.30 2.44
N LEU A 129 -1.84 7.09 2.65
CA LEU A 129 -3.23 6.84 3.06
C LEU A 129 -4.28 7.48 2.15
N LEU A 130 -3.90 7.84 0.93
CA LEU A 130 -4.84 8.33 -0.08
C LEU A 130 -5.75 7.18 -0.49
N HIS A 131 -7.05 7.41 -0.37
CA HIS A 131 -8.09 6.49 -0.77
C HIS A 131 -8.94 7.10 -1.86
N GLY A 132 -9.23 6.32 -2.90
CA GLY A 132 -10.07 6.72 -4.01
C GLY A 132 -10.33 5.53 -4.93
N PHE A 133 -11.41 5.60 -5.68
CA PHE A 133 -11.77 4.62 -6.69
C PHE A 133 -11.40 5.16 -8.08
N GLY A 134 -11.10 4.26 -9.02
CA GLY A 134 -10.97 4.62 -10.44
C GLY A 134 -12.28 5.15 -11.03
N LEU A 135 -12.19 5.72 -12.22
CA LEU A 135 -13.37 6.13 -12.98
C LEU A 135 -14.12 4.90 -13.50
N SER A 136 -15.43 5.03 -13.74
CA SER A 136 -16.25 3.93 -14.25
C SER A 136 -15.73 3.36 -15.58
N GLU A 137 -15.12 4.23 -16.38
CA GLU A 137 -14.49 3.99 -17.66
C GLU A 137 -13.22 3.14 -17.54
N ASP A 138 -12.47 3.28 -16.44
CA ASP A 138 -11.26 2.48 -16.19
C ASP A 138 -11.63 1.00 -16.04
N TYR A 139 -12.68 0.70 -15.27
CA TYR A 139 -13.18 -0.66 -15.09
C TYR A 139 -13.87 -1.20 -16.36
N SER A 140 -14.61 -0.34 -17.05
CA SER A 140 -15.25 -0.72 -18.34
C SER A 140 -14.20 -1.11 -19.38
N ARG A 141 -13.05 -0.42 -19.39
CA ARG A 141 -11.91 -0.75 -20.23
C ARG A 141 -11.31 -2.12 -19.89
N TRP A 142 -11.27 -2.54 -18.63
CA TRP A 142 -10.80 -3.88 -18.27
C TRP A 142 -11.68 -4.97 -18.90
N ALA A 143 -13.00 -4.84 -18.83
CA ALA A 143 -13.91 -5.77 -19.49
C ALA A 143 -13.69 -5.80 -21.02
N GLN A 144 -13.47 -4.64 -21.66
CA GLN A 144 -13.14 -4.57 -23.09
C GLN A 144 -11.82 -5.25 -23.46
N LEU A 145 -10.88 -5.34 -22.52
CA LEU A 145 -9.62 -6.07 -22.68
C LEU A 145 -9.76 -7.58 -22.43
N GLY A 146 -10.99 -8.07 -22.18
CA GLY A 146 -11.28 -9.49 -21.95
C GLY A 146 -11.25 -9.92 -20.48
N PHE A 147 -11.20 -8.97 -19.53
CA PHE A 147 -11.33 -9.28 -18.10
C PHE A 147 -12.80 -9.31 -17.70
N ASP A 148 -13.50 -10.38 -18.09
CA ASP A 148 -14.92 -10.57 -17.75
C ASP A 148 -15.14 -10.55 -16.24
N GLY A 149 -16.20 -9.86 -15.78
CA GLY A 149 -16.50 -9.69 -14.36
C GLY A 149 -15.68 -8.63 -13.64
N TRP A 150 -14.92 -7.80 -14.37
CA TRP A 150 -14.13 -6.69 -13.82
C TRP A 150 -14.72 -5.30 -14.13
N THR A 151 -16.03 -5.20 -14.35
CA THR A 151 -16.69 -3.89 -14.49
C THR A 151 -16.89 -3.22 -13.13
N LEU A 152 -17.15 -1.90 -13.10
CA LEU A 152 -17.48 -1.20 -11.85
C LEU A 152 -18.70 -1.83 -11.16
N LYS A 153 -19.67 -2.30 -11.93
CA LYS A 153 -20.86 -2.97 -11.41
C LYS A 153 -20.51 -4.25 -10.67
N ASP A 154 -19.61 -5.05 -11.24
CA ASP A 154 -19.17 -6.32 -10.64
C ASP A 154 -18.31 -6.09 -9.40
N LEU A 155 -17.52 -5.02 -9.38
CA LEU A 155 -16.61 -4.69 -8.28
C LEU A 155 -17.26 -3.90 -7.14
N LYS A 156 -18.36 -3.17 -7.39
CA LYS A 156 -19.08 -2.34 -6.39
C LYS A 156 -19.38 -3.10 -5.08
N PRO A 157 -19.86 -4.36 -5.08
CA PRO A 157 -20.08 -5.10 -3.84
C PRO A 157 -18.80 -5.29 -3.01
N TYR A 158 -17.66 -5.50 -3.67
CA TYR A 158 -16.37 -5.66 -2.99
C TYR A 158 -15.84 -4.35 -2.43
N PHE A 159 -16.01 -3.24 -3.16
CA PHE A 159 -15.68 -1.90 -2.67
C PHE A 159 -16.51 -1.53 -1.44
N ASN A 160 -17.83 -1.75 -1.50
CA ASN A 160 -18.70 -1.55 -0.34
C ASN A 160 -18.35 -2.48 0.83
N LYS A 161 -17.97 -3.74 0.56
CA LYS A 161 -17.51 -4.67 1.61
C LYS A 161 -16.22 -4.20 2.30
N ALA A 162 -15.32 -3.55 1.55
CA ALA A 162 -14.04 -3.09 2.06
C ALA A 162 -14.14 -1.73 2.78
N PHE A 163 -14.98 -0.82 2.29
CA PHE A 163 -14.99 0.60 2.70
C PHE A 163 -16.35 1.11 3.19
N GLY A 164 -17.38 0.26 3.23
CA GLY A 164 -18.75 0.60 3.65
C GLY A 164 -19.58 1.25 2.55
N THR A 165 -19.00 2.20 1.82
CA THR A 165 -19.64 2.90 0.70
C THR A 165 -18.62 3.30 -0.36
N MET A 166 -19.06 3.41 -1.61
CA MET A 166 -18.32 4.10 -2.67
C MET A 166 -18.72 5.57 -2.83
N GLU A 167 -19.82 5.97 -2.21
CA GLU A 167 -20.33 7.34 -2.25
C GLU A 167 -19.68 8.14 -1.12
N SER A 168 -19.02 9.22 -1.49
CA SER A 168 -18.54 10.23 -0.57
C SER A 168 -19.70 11.11 -0.11
N GLU A 169 -19.67 11.58 1.13
CA GLU A 169 -20.58 12.63 1.61
C GLU A 169 -20.43 13.95 0.81
N PHE A 170 -19.31 14.09 0.09
CA PHE A 170 -19.01 15.22 -0.79
C PHE A 170 -19.37 14.96 -2.26
N ASP A 171 -19.85 13.76 -2.61
CA ASP A 171 -20.30 13.49 -3.97
C ASP A 171 -21.59 14.27 -4.24
N SER A 172 -21.58 15.03 -5.34
CA SER A 172 -22.79 15.73 -5.77
C SER A 172 -23.87 14.71 -6.18
N PRO A 173 -25.18 14.97 -5.94
CA PRO A 173 -26.26 14.04 -6.27
C PRO A 173 -26.31 13.58 -7.74
N CYS A 174 -25.67 14.32 -8.64
CA CYS A 174 -25.49 13.98 -10.04
C CYS A 174 -24.53 12.80 -10.29
N LEU A 175 -23.59 12.51 -9.39
CA LEU A 175 -22.71 11.33 -9.45
C LEU A 175 -23.44 10.04 -9.04
N ALA A 176 -24.37 10.13 -8.08
CA ALA A 176 -25.11 8.98 -7.56
C ALA A 176 -26.08 8.34 -8.58
N THR A 177 -26.49 9.09 -9.63
CA THR A 177 -27.49 8.64 -10.61
C THR A 177 -26.92 8.09 -11.90
N GLY A 178 -25.59 8.07 -12.07
CA GLY A 178 -24.96 7.54 -13.29
C GLY A 178 -25.27 8.33 -14.57
N LEU A 179 -25.78 9.57 -14.45
CA LEU A 179 -26.18 10.42 -15.56
C LEU A 179 -25.03 11.31 -16.05
N TYR A 180 -23.91 10.71 -16.44
CA TYR A 180 -22.93 11.36 -17.31
C TYR A 180 -22.99 10.77 -18.71
N THR A 181 -24.17 10.75 -19.32
CA THR A 181 -24.32 10.30 -20.72
C THR A 181 -24.08 11.40 -21.75
N ASN A 182 -23.72 12.64 -21.38
CA ASN A 182 -23.38 13.65 -22.39
C ASN A 182 -22.36 14.68 -21.89
N ALA A 183 -21.13 14.59 -22.42
CA ALA A 183 -20.04 15.57 -22.25
C ALA A 183 -20.34 16.99 -22.78
N SER A 184 -21.56 17.26 -23.26
CA SER A 184 -21.96 18.56 -23.81
C SER A 184 -22.47 19.55 -22.76
N GLN A 185 -22.73 19.14 -21.50
CA GLN A 185 -23.22 20.06 -20.46
C GLN A 185 -22.13 20.63 -19.54
N ALA A 186 -20.89 20.12 -19.59
CA ALA A 186 -19.81 20.59 -18.72
C ALA A 186 -19.28 22.00 -19.06
N ASN A 187 -19.65 22.58 -20.22
CA ASN A 187 -19.14 23.87 -20.69
C ASN A 187 -20.04 25.09 -20.40
N ARG A 188 -21.03 25.00 -19.49
CA ARG A 188 -21.95 26.12 -19.19
C ARG A 188 -21.64 26.94 -17.94
N PHE A 189 -20.42 26.88 -17.42
CA PHE A 189 -19.97 27.84 -16.42
C PHE A 189 -18.66 28.52 -16.85
N ARG A 190 -18.83 29.61 -17.59
CA ARG A 190 -17.95 30.79 -17.59
C ARG A 190 -18.85 32.02 -17.48
#